data_AF-A0A8H8DKJ7-F1
#
_entry.id   AF-A0A8H8DKJ7-F1
#
_cell.length_a   1.000
_cell.length_b   1.000
_cell.length_c   1.000
_cell.angle_alpha   90.00
_cell.angle_beta   90.00
_cell.angle_gamma   90.00
#
_symmetry.space_group_name_H-M   'P 1'
#
loop_
_entity.id
_entity.type
_entity.pdbx_description
1 polymer ?
#
loop_
_entity_poly.entity_id
_entity_poly.type
_entity_poly.pdbx_seq_one_letter_code
_entity_poly.pdbx_strand_id
1 'polypeptide(L)'
;MLIAESEPALQGGQKVKIECEIVNTDRAVGTTLSCHVSKRFGEPGLPDDTIHVMLNGSAGQSFGAFLAPGITLELEGDANDYVGKGLSGGRIVAYPPKRSNFRSEENVIIGNVCLYGATSGKAFFRGLAAERFCVRNSGAIAVVEGCGDHGCEYMTGGKAVILGPTGRNFAAGMSGGIAYVLDAGGTFAGRCNTEMVELERVHDQKEIDELRSYIEEHLAYTGSEVARRVLESWPSVLVSMVKVMPVDYKRVLEETANRAAATAHVEADEQCETPNAKIEPLPVDIEDSAPDAEAIKQHAVVVDKLRGFMKYKRRGDPYRNPKRRANDWKEISARQNPEDLK
;
A
#
# COMPACT_ATOMS: atom_id res chain seq x y z
N MET A 1 2.25 -15.91 -21.78
CA MET A 1 2.75 -14.82 -22.63
C MET A 1 3.78 -13.98 -21.88
N LEU A 2 3.38 -13.19 -20.88
CA LEU A 2 4.27 -12.28 -20.12
C LEU A 2 5.59 -12.91 -19.64
N ILE A 3 5.57 -14.13 -19.11
CA ILE A 3 6.78 -14.81 -18.60
C ILE A 3 7.78 -15.11 -19.72
N ALA A 4 7.30 -15.61 -20.86
CA ALA A 4 8.15 -16.00 -21.99
C ALA A 4 8.84 -14.76 -22.59
N GLU A 5 8.12 -13.65 -22.70
CA GLU A 5 8.66 -12.39 -23.20
C GLU A 5 9.59 -11.70 -22.19
N SER A 6 9.39 -11.94 -20.89
CA SER A 6 10.25 -11.42 -19.83
C SER A 6 11.51 -12.25 -19.59
N GLU A 7 11.72 -13.37 -20.30
CA GLU A 7 12.87 -14.25 -20.06
C GLU A 7 14.24 -13.54 -20.19
N PRO A 8 14.46 -12.58 -21.13
CA PRO A 8 15.71 -11.81 -21.17
C PRO A 8 15.98 -11.00 -19.90
N ALA A 9 14.92 -10.44 -19.29
CA ALA A 9 15.02 -9.76 -17.99
C ALA A 9 15.29 -10.76 -16.86
N LEU A 10 14.64 -11.92 -16.89
CA LEU A 10 14.77 -12.94 -15.85
C LEU A 10 16.11 -13.71 -15.89
N GLN A 11 16.83 -13.70 -17.01
CA GLN A 11 18.13 -14.37 -17.16
C GLN A 11 19.31 -13.39 -17.08
N GLY A 12 19.17 -12.22 -17.70
CA GLY A 12 20.28 -11.28 -17.89
C GLY A 12 20.06 -9.90 -17.29
N GLY A 13 18.93 -9.64 -16.60
CA GLY A 13 18.60 -8.32 -16.06
C GLY A 13 18.41 -7.26 -17.14
N GLN A 14 18.13 -7.66 -18.38
CA GLN A 14 17.91 -6.74 -19.50
C GLN A 14 16.56 -6.04 -19.36
N LYS A 15 16.48 -4.78 -19.79
CA LYS A 15 15.21 -4.06 -19.83
C LYS A 15 14.33 -4.61 -20.95
N VAL A 16 13.10 -4.98 -20.62
CA VAL A 16 12.12 -5.55 -21.54
C VAL A 16 10.84 -4.72 -21.50
N LYS A 17 10.31 -4.42 -22.68
CA LYS A 17 9.00 -3.78 -22.88
C LYS A 17 8.06 -4.74 -23.57
N ILE A 18 6.86 -4.89 -23.03
CA ILE A 18 5.83 -5.82 -23.50
C ILE A 18 4.55 -5.03 -23.72
N GLU A 19 3.94 -5.16 -24.89
CA GLU A 19 2.65 -4.56 -25.22
C GLU A 19 1.62 -5.66 -25.44
N CYS A 20 0.47 -5.58 -24.76
CA CYS A 20 -0.60 -6.57 -24.92
C CYS A 20 -1.98 -6.01 -24.63
N GLU A 21 -3.00 -6.67 -25.17
CA GLU A 21 -4.40 -6.38 -24.85
C GLU A 21 -4.82 -7.15 -23.59
N ILE A 22 -5.73 -6.56 -22.80
CA ILE A 22 -6.30 -7.17 -21.61
C ILE A 22 -7.82 -7.08 -21.61
N VAL A 23 -8.49 -8.15 -21.21
CA VAL A 23 -9.94 -8.18 -21.02
C VAL A 23 -10.30 -8.56 -19.59
N ASN A 24 -11.51 -8.23 -19.15
CA ASN A 24 -11.90 -8.35 -17.74
C ASN A 24 -11.85 -9.79 -17.19
N THR A 25 -11.81 -10.81 -18.06
CA THR A 25 -11.64 -12.21 -17.68
C THR A 25 -10.21 -12.53 -17.26
N ASP A 26 -9.24 -11.71 -17.66
CA ASP A 26 -7.82 -11.83 -17.31
C ASP A 26 -7.60 -11.30 -15.90
N ARG A 27 -7.54 -12.23 -14.95
CA ARG A 27 -7.40 -11.94 -13.51
C ARG A 27 -5.97 -12.16 -13.06
N ALA A 28 -5.56 -11.43 -12.02
CA ALA A 28 -4.23 -11.56 -11.40
C ALA A 28 -3.06 -11.40 -12.39
N VAL A 29 -3.24 -10.55 -13.41
CA VAL A 29 -2.18 -10.24 -14.38
C VAL A 29 -0.99 -9.62 -13.65
N GLY A 30 0.21 -10.10 -13.95
CA GLY A 30 1.46 -9.70 -13.29
C GLY A 30 1.84 -10.55 -12.07
N THR A 31 0.90 -11.23 -11.40
CA THR A 31 1.20 -12.00 -10.17
C THR A 31 2.13 -13.19 -10.42
N THR A 32 1.90 -13.95 -11.49
CA THR A 32 2.79 -15.07 -11.82
C THR A 32 4.18 -14.59 -12.22
N LEU A 33 4.26 -13.49 -12.98
CA LEU A 33 5.53 -12.85 -13.35
C LEU A 33 6.30 -12.42 -12.09
N SER A 34 5.62 -11.78 -11.15
CA SER A 34 6.17 -11.40 -9.86
C SER A 34 6.73 -12.61 -9.10
N CYS A 35 6.01 -13.72 -9.05
CA CYS A 35 6.50 -14.96 -8.43
C CYS A 35 7.81 -15.46 -9.06
N HIS A 36 7.97 -15.35 -10.39
CA HIS A 36 9.22 -15.71 -11.06
C HIS A 36 10.37 -14.76 -10.69
N VAL A 37 10.11 -13.46 -10.60
CA VAL A 37 11.11 -12.47 -10.15
C VAL A 37 11.52 -12.76 -8.71
N SER A 38 10.58 -12.88 -7.78
CA SER A 38 10.89 -13.14 -6.37
C SER A 38 11.62 -14.47 -6.15
N LYS A 39 11.31 -15.53 -6.91
CA LYS A 39 12.02 -16.82 -6.83
C LYS A 39 13.47 -16.73 -7.30
N ARG A 40 13.78 -15.88 -8.28
CA ARG A 40 15.13 -15.77 -8.86
C ARG A 40 15.98 -14.72 -8.12
N PHE A 41 15.40 -13.57 -7.77
CA PHE A 41 16.11 -12.40 -7.24
C PHE A 41 15.84 -12.11 -5.77
N GLY A 42 14.92 -12.85 -5.13
CA GLY A 42 14.57 -12.65 -3.71
C GLY A 42 13.85 -11.34 -3.46
N GLU A 43 14.07 -10.80 -2.26
CA GLU A 43 13.47 -9.54 -1.78
C GLU A 43 13.95 -8.28 -2.53
N PRO A 44 15.25 -8.14 -2.90
CA PRO A 44 15.70 -6.97 -3.67
C PRO A 44 15.05 -6.83 -5.05
N GLY A 45 14.57 -7.94 -5.64
CA GLY A 45 13.93 -7.96 -6.94
C GLY A 45 14.86 -7.52 -8.09
N LEU A 46 14.27 -6.94 -9.13
CA LEU A 46 14.99 -6.37 -10.26
C LEU A 46 15.19 -4.85 -10.07
N PRO A 47 16.17 -4.24 -10.74
CA PRO A 47 16.27 -2.78 -10.83
C PRO A 47 14.96 -2.16 -11.33
N ASP A 48 14.69 -0.93 -10.91
CA ASP A 48 13.45 -0.25 -11.28
C ASP A 48 13.26 -0.20 -12.81
N ASP A 49 12.02 -0.43 -13.24
CA ASP A 49 11.62 -0.40 -14.64
C ASP A 49 12.40 -1.37 -15.55
N THR A 50 12.78 -2.53 -15.02
CA THR A 50 13.41 -3.60 -15.82
C THR A 50 12.38 -4.30 -16.71
N ILE A 51 11.18 -4.59 -16.18
CA ILE A 51 10.10 -5.18 -16.97
C ILE A 51 8.94 -4.19 -17.01
N HIS A 52 8.69 -3.61 -18.18
CA HIS A 52 7.59 -2.67 -18.38
C HIS A 52 6.53 -3.31 -19.27
N VAL A 53 5.36 -3.58 -18.70
CA VAL A 53 4.23 -4.19 -19.40
C VAL A 53 3.17 -3.11 -19.61
N MET A 54 2.93 -2.78 -20.86
CA MET A 54 1.89 -1.87 -21.31
C MET A 54 0.67 -2.68 -21.75
N LEU A 55 -0.46 -2.41 -21.14
CA LEU A 55 -1.71 -3.12 -21.33
C LEU A 55 -2.79 -2.17 -21.82
N ASN A 56 -3.57 -2.60 -22.82
CA ASN A 56 -4.71 -1.84 -23.32
C ASN A 56 -6.00 -2.64 -23.09
N GLY A 57 -7.02 -2.01 -22.52
CA GLY A 57 -8.33 -2.62 -22.29
C GLY A 57 -8.78 -2.61 -20.84
N SER A 58 -9.58 -3.59 -20.43
CA SER A 58 -10.18 -3.63 -19.08
C SER A 58 -9.57 -4.77 -18.28
N ALA A 59 -8.88 -4.47 -17.19
CA ALA A 59 -8.23 -5.46 -16.36
C ALA A 59 -9.22 -6.16 -15.41
N GLY A 60 -9.12 -7.48 -15.31
CA GLY A 60 -9.87 -8.26 -14.33
C GLY A 60 -9.41 -8.02 -12.90
N GLN A 61 -10.06 -8.71 -11.96
CA GLN A 61 -9.76 -8.60 -10.53
C GLN A 61 -8.30 -8.94 -10.20
N SER A 62 -7.78 -8.28 -9.16
CA SER A 62 -6.42 -8.48 -8.64
C SER A 62 -5.30 -8.13 -9.62
N PHE A 63 -5.52 -7.17 -10.52
CA PHE A 63 -4.49 -6.66 -11.41
C PHE A 63 -3.25 -6.19 -10.62
N GLY A 64 -2.07 -6.71 -10.98
CA GLY A 64 -0.82 -6.35 -10.30
C GLY A 64 -0.74 -6.81 -8.84
N ALA A 65 -1.48 -7.85 -8.43
CA ALA A 65 -1.38 -8.36 -7.06
C ALA A 65 0.02 -8.94 -6.78
N PHE A 66 0.56 -8.61 -5.60
CA PHE A 66 1.89 -9.01 -5.11
C PHE A 66 3.04 -8.66 -6.05
N LEU A 67 2.97 -7.52 -6.75
CA LEU A 67 3.98 -7.12 -7.72
C LEU A 67 5.34 -6.84 -7.08
N ALA A 68 6.38 -7.54 -7.52
CA ALA A 68 7.76 -7.46 -7.04
C ALA A 68 8.50 -6.23 -7.60
N PRO A 69 9.62 -5.81 -6.97
CA PRO A 69 10.44 -4.70 -7.44
C PRO A 69 10.96 -4.94 -8.87
N GLY A 70 10.99 -3.86 -9.65
CA GLY A 70 11.48 -3.84 -11.03
C GLY A 70 10.45 -4.20 -12.11
N ILE A 71 9.21 -4.51 -11.72
CA ILE A 71 8.07 -4.66 -12.66
C ILE A 71 7.21 -3.39 -12.63
N THR A 72 7.03 -2.79 -13.80
CA THR A 72 6.07 -1.70 -14.05
C THR A 72 4.91 -2.25 -14.87
N LEU A 73 3.69 -2.17 -14.34
CA LEU A 73 2.46 -2.44 -15.09
C LEU A 73 1.77 -1.11 -15.42
N GLU A 74 1.59 -0.83 -16.70
CA GLU A 74 0.92 0.35 -17.21
C GLU A 74 -0.36 -0.07 -17.93
N LEU A 75 -1.50 0.47 -17.53
CA LEU A 75 -2.81 0.14 -18.07
C LEU A 75 -3.45 1.38 -18.69
N GLU A 76 -3.63 1.35 -20.01
CA GLU A 76 -4.49 2.27 -20.74
C GLU A 76 -5.91 1.67 -20.80
N GLY A 77 -6.79 2.12 -19.90
CA GLY A 77 -8.12 1.59 -19.73
C GLY A 77 -8.64 1.66 -18.30
N ASP A 78 -9.35 0.62 -17.86
CA ASP A 78 -9.97 0.51 -16.54
C ASP A 78 -9.64 -0.83 -15.87
N ALA A 79 -9.76 -0.91 -14.54
CA ALA A 79 -9.49 -2.12 -13.78
C ALA A 79 -10.56 -2.39 -12.72
N ASN A 80 -10.89 -3.67 -12.54
CA ASN A 80 -11.81 -4.13 -11.50
C ASN A 80 -11.17 -4.11 -10.10
N ASP A 81 -11.85 -4.71 -9.12
CA ASP A 81 -11.43 -4.71 -7.71
C ASP A 81 -10.02 -5.30 -7.47
N TYR A 82 -9.44 -4.89 -6.34
CA TYR A 82 -8.19 -5.40 -5.78
C TYR A 82 -6.92 -5.09 -6.60
N VAL A 83 -6.91 -3.99 -7.35
CA VAL A 83 -5.70 -3.51 -8.03
C VAL A 83 -4.57 -3.35 -7.02
N GLY A 84 -3.41 -3.92 -7.29
CA GLY A 84 -2.23 -3.83 -6.43
C GLY A 84 -2.41 -4.47 -5.05
N LYS A 85 -3.31 -5.44 -4.90
CA LYS A 85 -3.44 -6.22 -3.66
C LYS A 85 -2.07 -6.75 -3.20
N GLY A 86 -1.65 -6.39 -1.99
CA GLY A 86 -0.36 -6.79 -1.44
C GLY A 86 0.84 -6.31 -2.26
N LEU A 87 0.77 -5.12 -2.87
CA LEU A 87 1.89 -4.53 -3.63
C LEU A 87 3.19 -4.62 -2.81
N SER A 88 4.25 -5.13 -3.43
CA SER A 88 5.50 -5.52 -2.76
C SER A 88 6.73 -4.95 -3.49
N GLY A 89 6.63 -3.71 -3.97
CA GLY A 89 7.76 -2.96 -4.54
C GLY A 89 7.64 -2.63 -6.03
N GLY A 90 6.73 -3.28 -6.75
CA GLY A 90 6.45 -2.95 -8.15
C GLY A 90 5.76 -1.60 -8.33
N ARG A 91 5.64 -1.18 -9.59
CA ARG A 91 4.91 0.04 -9.99
C ARG A 91 3.64 -0.31 -10.77
N ILE A 92 2.52 0.31 -10.41
CA ILE A 92 1.26 0.19 -11.14
C ILE A 92 0.83 1.58 -11.61
N VAL A 93 0.49 1.70 -12.88
CA VAL A 93 -0.02 2.92 -13.49
C VAL A 93 -1.33 2.57 -14.21
N ALA A 94 -2.40 3.31 -13.96
CA ALA A 94 -3.63 3.18 -14.73
C ALA A 94 -4.18 4.55 -15.12
N TYR A 95 -4.56 4.70 -16.38
CA TYR A 95 -5.12 5.93 -16.94
C TYR A 95 -6.14 5.61 -18.04
N PRO A 96 -7.13 6.49 -18.29
CA PRO A 96 -8.15 6.21 -19.27
C PRO A 96 -7.57 6.25 -20.69
N PRO A 97 -8.21 5.60 -21.68
CA PRO A 97 -7.74 5.61 -23.06
C PRO A 97 -7.49 7.04 -23.57
N LYS A 98 -6.40 7.28 -24.29
CA LYS A 98 -6.00 8.64 -24.72
C LYS A 98 -7.02 9.33 -25.61
N ARG A 99 -7.91 8.54 -26.24
CA ARG A 99 -9.02 9.00 -27.08
C ARG A 99 -10.33 9.21 -26.31
N SER A 100 -10.33 9.01 -25.00
CA SER A 100 -11.51 9.24 -24.16
C SER A 100 -11.83 10.74 -24.09
N ASN A 101 -13.12 11.06 -24.22
CA ASN A 101 -13.62 12.45 -24.15
C ASN A 101 -14.21 12.79 -22.78
N PHE A 102 -14.17 11.87 -21.81
CA PHE A 102 -14.70 12.09 -20.47
C PHE A 102 -13.62 12.65 -19.54
N ARG A 103 -14.06 13.36 -18.50
CA ARG A 103 -13.18 13.90 -17.46
C ARG A 103 -12.74 12.79 -16.52
N SER A 104 -11.43 12.53 -16.44
CA SER A 104 -10.91 11.41 -15.63
C SER A 104 -11.25 11.57 -14.15
N GLU A 105 -11.25 12.80 -13.66
CA GLU A 105 -11.54 13.14 -12.27
C GLU A 105 -13.00 12.91 -11.83
N GLU A 106 -13.91 12.62 -12.76
CA GLU A 106 -15.33 12.35 -12.49
C GLU A 106 -15.71 10.88 -12.70
N ASN A 107 -14.75 10.04 -13.13
CA ASN A 107 -15.02 8.67 -13.55
C ASN A 107 -14.16 7.66 -12.78
N VAL A 108 -14.77 6.54 -12.42
CA VAL A 108 -14.08 5.44 -11.74
C VAL A 108 -13.22 4.69 -12.75
N ILE A 109 -11.93 4.57 -12.45
CA ILE A 109 -10.97 3.80 -13.26
C ILE A 109 -10.54 2.52 -12.56
N ILE A 110 -10.49 2.52 -11.23
CA ILE A 110 -10.11 1.35 -10.45
C ILE A 110 -11.21 0.98 -9.47
N GLY A 111 -11.46 -0.32 -9.34
CA GLY A 111 -12.49 -0.88 -8.47
C GLY A 111 -12.18 -0.78 -6.98
N ASN A 112 -12.88 -1.57 -6.18
CA ASN A 112 -12.83 -1.52 -4.73
C ASN A 112 -11.56 -2.15 -4.17
N VAL A 113 -11.22 -1.76 -2.93
CA VAL A 113 -10.16 -2.37 -2.12
C VAL A 113 -8.80 -2.41 -2.82
N CYS A 114 -8.50 -1.34 -3.55
CA CYS A 114 -7.20 -1.16 -4.18
C CYS A 114 -6.10 -1.02 -3.12
N LEU A 115 -4.93 -1.62 -3.40
CA LEU A 115 -3.75 -1.64 -2.52
C LEU A 115 -3.99 -2.28 -1.15
N TYR A 116 -4.90 -3.26 -1.10
CA TYR A 116 -5.18 -4.02 0.11
C TYR A 116 -3.92 -4.61 0.72
N GLY A 117 -3.55 -4.18 1.93
CA GLY A 117 -2.40 -4.75 2.63
C GLY A 117 -1.06 -4.49 1.96
N ALA A 118 -0.94 -3.46 1.12
CA ALA A 118 0.29 -3.16 0.40
C ALA A 118 1.46 -2.85 1.35
N THR A 119 2.67 -3.35 1.08
CA THR A 119 3.83 -3.20 1.98
C THR A 119 5.00 -2.44 1.37
N SER A 120 5.08 -2.31 0.04
CA SER A 120 5.96 -1.34 -0.63
C SER A 120 5.56 -1.18 -2.11
N GLY A 121 6.12 -0.20 -2.80
CA GLY A 121 5.87 0.06 -4.22
C GLY A 121 5.10 1.36 -4.47
N LYS A 122 4.88 1.66 -5.76
CA LYS A 122 4.26 2.91 -6.20
C LYS A 122 3.03 2.65 -7.07
N ALA A 123 1.98 3.42 -6.89
CA ALA A 123 0.75 3.31 -7.66
C ALA A 123 0.24 4.68 -8.11
N PHE A 124 -0.04 4.84 -9.40
CA PHE A 124 -0.47 6.10 -10.00
C PHE A 124 -1.76 5.90 -10.80
N PHE A 125 -2.84 6.53 -10.39
CA PHE A 125 -4.18 6.29 -10.95
C PHE A 125 -4.82 7.60 -11.40
N ARG A 126 -4.99 7.77 -12.72
CA ARG A 126 -5.60 8.97 -13.30
C ARG A 126 -7.12 8.82 -13.37
N GLY A 127 -7.78 8.90 -12.22
CA GLY A 127 -9.23 8.89 -12.12
C GLY A 127 -9.66 8.55 -10.70
N LEU A 128 -10.95 8.25 -10.52
CA LEU A 128 -11.49 7.89 -9.21
C LEU A 128 -11.20 6.42 -8.87
N ALA A 129 -10.75 6.17 -7.65
CA ALA A 129 -10.86 4.86 -7.03
C ALA A 129 -12.25 4.68 -6.41
N ALA A 130 -12.77 3.45 -6.46
CA ALA A 130 -14.00 3.12 -5.74
C ALA A 130 -13.78 3.05 -4.21
N GLU A 131 -14.54 2.22 -3.50
CA GLU A 131 -14.51 2.15 -2.05
C GLU A 131 -13.23 1.48 -1.51
N ARG A 132 -12.88 1.78 -0.25
CA ARG A 132 -11.80 1.12 0.49
C ARG A 132 -10.42 1.23 -0.17
N PHE A 133 -10.15 2.36 -0.82
CA PHE A 133 -8.83 2.66 -1.37
C PHE A 133 -7.76 2.64 -0.27
N CYS A 134 -6.62 1.98 -0.50
CA CYS A 134 -5.51 1.87 0.46
C CYS A 134 -5.90 1.24 1.82
N VAL A 135 -6.90 0.35 1.84
CA VAL A 135 -7.22 -0.41 3.07
C VAL A 135 -5.99 -1.19 3.53
N ARG A 136 -5.63 -1.03 4.81
CA ARG A 136 -4.48 -1.69 5.43
C ARG A 136 -3.16 -1.46 4.69
N ASN A 137 -3.00 -0.34 3.97
CA ASN A 137 -1.71 0.01 3.42
C ASN A 137 -0.68 0.15 4.55
N SER A 138 0.46 -0.48 4.38
CA SER A 138 1.54 -0.55 5.36
C SER A 138 2.87 -0.03 4.81
N GLY A 139 2.94 0.39 3.53
CA GLY A 139 4.19 0.93 2.98
C GLY A 139 4.17 1.37 1.51
N ALA A 140 3.08 1.19 0.77
CA ALA A 140 3.01 1.67 -0.61
C ALA A 140 2.74 3.18 -0.68
N ILE A 141 3.21 3.79 -1.77
CA ILE A 141 2.94 5.17 -2.15
C ILE A 141 1.90 5.16 -3.26
N ALA A 142 0.79 5.86 -3.08
CA ALA A 142 -0.28 5.90 -4.07
C ALA A 142 -0.73 7.33 -4.37
N VAL A 143 -0.95 7.66 -5.64
CA VAL A 143 -1.55 8.93 -6.08
C VAL A 143 -2.80 8.64 -6.90
N VAL A 144 -3.92 9.26 -6.55
CA VAL A 144 -5.22 9.09 -7.20
C VAL A 144 -5.97 10.41 -7.32
N GLU A 145 -6.85 10.57 -8.31
CA GLU A 145 -7.63 11.80 -8.53
C GLU A 145 -8.89 11.88 -7.64
N GLY A 146 -9.19 10.85 -6.86
CA GLY A 146 -10.26 10.82 -5.88
C GLY A 146 -10.54 9.40 -5.39
N CYS A 147 -11.28 9.25 -4.30
CA CYS A 147 -11.63 7.93 -3.77
C CYS A 147 -13.03 7.87 -3.17
N GLY A 148 -13.62 6.68 -3.14
CA GLY A 148 -14.92 6.42 -2.52
C GLY A 148 -14.87 6.38 -0.99
N ASP A 149 -15.89 5.76 -0.40
CA ASP A 149 -16.03 5.62 1.06
C ASP A 149 -14.93 4.72 1.65
N HIS A 150 -14.61 4.93 2.93
CA HIS A 150 -13.63 4.14 3.69
C HIS A 150 -12.19 4.18 3.14
N GLY A 151 -11.80 5.27 2.48
CA GLY A 151 -10.41 5.47 2.04
C GLY A 151 -9.42 5.46 3.20
N CYS A 152 -8.25 4.86 3.01
CA CYS A 152 -7.16 4.72 4.00
C CYS A 152 -7.58 4.03 5.31
N GLU A 153 -8.65 3.25 5.30
CA GLU A 153 -9.12 2.52 6.48
C GLU A 153 -8.07 1.47 6.93
N TYR A 154 -7.80 1.42 8.23
CA TYR A 154 -6.78 0.55 8.85
C TYR A 154 -5.35 0.71 8.29
N MET A 155 -5.03 1.83 7.62
CA MET A 155 -3.69 2.09 7.13
C MET A 155 -2.70 2.21 8.31
N THR A 156 -1.56 1.53 8.18
CA THR A 156 -0.52 1.45 9.21
C THR A 156 0.84 2.00 8.73
N GLY A 157 0.96 2.38 7.46
CA GLY A 157 2.18 2.87 6.87
C GLY A 157 2.03 3.23 5.39
N GLY A 158 3.06 3.82 4.80
CA GLY A 158 3.03 4.31 3.42
C GLY A 158 2.45 5.71 3.28
N LYS A 159 2.20 6.12 2.03
CA LYS A 159 1.70 7.46 1.70
C LYS A 159 0.57 7.39 0.67
N ALA A 160 -0.50 8.12 0.91
CA ALA A 160 -1.62 8.22 -0.04
C ALA A 160 -1.86 9.69 -0.41
N VAL A 161 -1.83 10.03 -1.69
CA VAL A 161 -2.09 11.37 -2.20
C VAL A 161 -3.40 11.32 -3.00
N ILE A 162 -4.38 12.10 -2.58
CA ILE A 162 -5.71 12.16 -3.20
C ILE A 162 -5.91 13.58 -3.74
N LEU A 163 -5.93 13.73 -5.07
CA LEU A 163 -6.01 15.01 -5.77
C LEU A 163 -7.46 15.47 -6.06
N GLY A 164 -8.44 14.92 -5.35
CA GLY A 164 -9.84 15.28 -5.56
C GLY A 164 -10.76 14.73 -4.48
N PRO A 165 -12.05 14.49 -4.79
CA PRO A 165 -13.06 14.22 -3.78
C PRO A 165 -12.82 12.87 -3.08
N THR A 166 -13.16 12.82 -1.80
CA THR A 166 -13.13 11.62 -0.96
C THR A 166 -14.54 11.26 -0.48
N GLY A 167 -14.78 9.98 -0.25
CA GLY A 167 -16.00 9.48 0.39
C GLY A 167 -15.99 9.63 1.91
N ARG A 168 -17.00 9.05 2.56
CA ARG A 168 -17.24 9.08 4.01
C ARG A 168 -16.32 8.14 4.78
N ASN A 169 -16.18 8.41 6.08
CA ASN A 169 -15.43 7.58 7.02
C ASN A 169 -13.97 7.35 6.58
N PHE A 170 -13.36 8.39 6.01
CA PHE A 170 -11.97 8.36 5.59
C PHE A 170 -11.04 8.20 6.81
N ALA A 171 -9.96 7.44 6.65
CA ALA A 171 -8.93 7.17 7.66
C ALA A 171 -9.44 6.48 8.95
N ALA A 172 -10.59 5.81 8.90
CA ALA A 172 -11.10 5.04 10.04
C ALA A 172 -10.11 3.94 10.47
N GLY A 173 -9.76 3.91 11.75
CA GLY A 173 -8.79 2.94 12.29
C GLY A 173 -7.36 3.06 11.72
N MET A 174 -7.03 4.18 11.06
CA MET A 174 -5.68 4.46 10.58
C MET A 174 -4.75 4.69 11.77
N SER A 175 -3.71 3.86 11.89
CA SER A 175 -2.76 3.87 13.01
C SER A 175 -1.33 4.21 12.60
N GLY A 176 -1.03 4.27 11.29
CA GLY A 176 0.25 4.77 10.79
C GLY A 176 0.22 5.19 9.32
N GLY A 177 1.28 5.87 8.87
CA GLY A 177 1.39 6.45 7.53
C GLY A 177 0.83 7.87 7.44
N ILE A 178 0.86 8.44 6.23
CA ILE A 178 0.42 9.82 5.96
C ILE A 178 -0.50 9.82 4.73
N ALA A 179 -1.64 10.49 4.82
CA ALA A 179 -2.48 10.76 3.66
C ALA A 179 -2.56 12.27 3.40
N TYR A 180 -2.50 12.68 2.15
CA TYR A 180 -2.67 14.05 1.68
C TYR A 180 -3.93 14.11 0.83
N VAL A 181 -4.84 15.00 1.18
CA VAL A 181 -6.13 15.16 0.50
C VAL A 181 -6.28 16.59 0.04
N LEU A 182 -6.53 16.78 -1.25
CA LEU A 182 -6.86 18.08 -1.81
C LEU A 182 -8.31 18.45 -1.49
N ASP A 183 -8.52 19.27 -0.47
CA ASP A 183 -9.85 19.74 -0.08
C ASP A 183 -10.19 21.09 -0.72
N ALA A 184 -10.47 21.08 -2.02
CA ALA A 184 -10.86 22.29 -2.75
C ALA A 184 -12.18 22.93 -2.24
N GLY A 185 -13.03 22.14 -1.58
CA GLY A 185 -14.36 22.57 -1.12
C GLY A 185 -14.48 22.87 0.37
N GLY A 186 -13.44 22.61 1.18
CA GLY A 186 -13.50 22.73 2.64
C GLY A 186 -14.45 21.72 3.31
N THR A 187 -14.79 20.61 2.63
CA THR A 187 -15.80 19.65 3.11
C THR A 187 -15.19 18.37 3.67
N PHE A 188 -13.86 18.20 3.53
CA PHE A 188 -13.20 16.95 3.87
C PHE A 188 -13.26 16.63 5.37
N ALA A 189 -13.18 17.65 6.23
CA ALA A 189 -13.23 17.46 7.69
C ALA A 189 -14.49 16.73 8.16
N GLY A 190 -15.64 16.94 7.51
CA GLY A 190 -16.88 16.24 7.84
C GLY A 190 -16.97 14.79 7.32
N ARG A 191 -16.04 14.38 6.46
CA ARG A 191 -15.97 13.03 5.87
C ARG A 191 -14.86 12.18 6.50
N CYS A 192 -13.92 12.80 7.19
CA CYS A 192 -12.84 12.13 7.91
C CYS A 192 -13.31 11.61 9.27
N ASN A 193 -12.87 10.40 9.63
CA ASN A 193 -13.05 9.87 10.97
C ASN A 193 -11.86 10.28 11.84
N THR A 194 -12.07 11.24 12.75
CA THR A 194 -11.03 11.83 13.60
C THR A 194 -10.82 11.09 14.93
N GLU A 195 -11.27 9.84 15.07
CA GLU A 195 -11.10 9.08 16.32
C GLU A 195 -9.61 8.81 16.64
N MET A 196 -8.82 8.49 15.62
CA MET A 196 -7.39 8.16 15.76
C MET A 196 -6.46 9.10 14.98
N VAL A 197 -7.01 9.96 14.12
CA VAL A 197 -6.24 10.83 13.21
C VAL A 197 -6.52 12.31 13.46
N GLU A 198 -5.48 13.11 13.24
CA GLU A 198 -5.51 14.56 13.26
C GLU A 198 -5.43 15.09 11.82
N LEU A 199 -6.12 16.22 11.58
CA LEU A 199 -6.09 16.95 10.32
C LEU A 199 -5.19 18.17 10.48
N GLU A 200 -4.15 18.23 9.67
CA GLU A 200 -3.15 19.30 9.71
C GLU A 200 -2.94 19.92 8.34
N ARG A 201 -2.25 21.06 8.32
CA ARG A 201 -1.73 21.64 7.08
C ARG A 201 -0.29 21.21 6.88
N VAL A 202 0.11 21.13 5.61
CA VAL A 202 1.49 20.81 5.24
C VAL A 202 2.33 22.08 5.37
N HIS A 203 3.29 22.09 6.30
CA HIS A 203 4.15 23.24 6.59
C HIS A 203 5.64 22.94 6.40
N ASP A 204 6.06 21.69 6.54
CA ASP A 204 7.46 21.31 6.43
C ASP A 204 7.91 21.33 4.96
N GLN A 205 9.01 22.04 4.67
CA GLN A 205 9.50 22.20 3.30
C GLN A 205 9.92 20.86 2.68
N LYS A 206 10.52 19.97 3.48
CA LYS A 206 10.94 18.65 3.00
C LYS A 206 9.73 17.79 2.61
N GLU A 207 8.68 17.83 3.42
CA GLU A 207 7.39 17.19 3.13
C GLU A 207 6.73 17.76 1.87
N ILE A 208 6.78 19.08 1.68
CA ILE A 208 6.24 19.77 0.49
C ILE A 208 6.96 19.32 -0.78
N ASP A 209 8.29 19.28 -0.75
CA ASP A 209 9.11 18.89 -1.90
C ASP A 209 8.86 17.41 -2.28
N GLU A 210 8.70 16.55 -1.28
CA GLU A 210 8.40 15.14 -1.51
C GLU A 210 6.98 14.92 -2.07
N LEU A 211 5.98 15.61 -1.52
CA LEU A 211 4.61 15.58 -2.03
C LEU A 211 4.55 16.06 -3.48
N ARG A 212 5.27 17.15 -3.79
CA ARG A 212 5.39 17.66 -5.14
C ARG A 212 6.01 16.63 -6.09
N SER A 213 7.07 15.96 -5.66
CA SER A 213 7.72 14.89 -6.44
C SER A 213 6.76 13.75 -6.80
N TYR A 214 5.91 13.30 -5.86
CA TYR A 214 4.91 12.27 -6.17
C TYR A 214 3.88 12.71 -7.21
N ILE A 215 3.49 13.99 -7.19
CA ILE A 215 2.53 14.55 -8.15
C ILE A 215 3.20 14.76 -9.52
N GLU A 216 4.47 15.13 -9.55
CA GLU A 216 5.28 15.19 -10.78
C GLU A 216 5.47 13.79 -11.39
N GLU A 217 5.76 12.76 -10.59
CA GLU A 217 5.78 11.36 -11.03
C GLU A 217 4.41 10.95 -11.58
N HIS A 218 3.33 11.28 -10.87
CA HIS A 218 1.97 10.98 -11.32
C HIS A 218 1.66 11.63 -12.68
N LEU A 219 2.04 12.90 -12.88
CA LEU A 219 1.90 13.59 -14.16
C LEU A 219 2.74 12.92 -15.26
N ALA A 220 3.99 12.54 -14.95
CA ALA A 220 4.89 11.92 -15.91
C ALA A 220 4.38 10.56 -16.41
N TYR A 221 3.83 9.72 -15.51
CA TYR A 221 3.33 8.40 -15.87
C TYR A 221 1.93 8.40 -16.46
N THR A 222 1.05 9.32 -16.04
CA THR A 222 -0.37 9.26 -16.44
C THR A 222 -0.83 10.36 -17.39
N GLY A 223 -0.03 11.43 -17.54
CA GLY A 223 -0.43 12.62 -18.29
C GLY A 223 -1.65 13.35 -17.69
N SER A 224 -1.92 13.17 -16.39
CA SER A 224 -3.08 13.75 -15.70
C SER A 224 -3.17 15.27 -15.86
N GLU A 225 -4.32 15.75 -16.31
CA GLU A 225 -4.62 17.19 -16.35
C GLU A 225 -4.83 17.77 -14.95
N VAL A 226 -5.38 16.99 -14.02
CA VAL A 226 -5.54 17.39 -12.61
C VAL A 226 -4.16 17.65 -12.00
N ALA A 227 -3.22 16.72 -12.16
CA ALA A 227 -1.86 16.86 -11.67
C ALA A 227 -1.16 18.07 -12.27
N ARG A 228 -1.34 18.32 -13.58
CA ARG A 228 -0.82 19.52 -14.24
C ARG A 228 -1.36 20.81 -13.61
N ARG A 229 -2.69 20.92 -13.46
CA ARG A 229 -3.33 22.08 -12.82
C ARG A 229 -2.84 22.29 -11.39
N VAL A 230 -2.66 21.20 -10.64
CA VAL A 230 -2.15 21.24 -9.27
C VAL A 230 -0.72 21.79 -9.21
N LEU A 231 0.16 21.35 -10.11
CA LEU A 231 1.55 21.81 -10.17
C LEU A 231 1.68 23.26 -10.66
N GLU A 232 0.84 23.69 -11.61
CA GLU A 232 0.80 25.07 -12.10
C GLU A 232 0.31 26.05 -11.02
N SER A 233 -0.63 25.62 -10.17
CA SER A 233 -1.22 26.44 -9.10
C SER A 233 -0.71 26.04 -7.70
N TRP A 234 0.51 25.54 -7.62
CA TRP A 234 1.07 24.91 -6.41
C TRP A 234 0.89 25.71 -5.11
N PRO A 235 1.19 27.03 -5.05
CA PRO A 235 1.07 27.78 -3.80
C PRO A 235 -0.38 27.84 -3.27
N SER A 236 -1.36 27.93 -4.17
CA SER A 236 -2.78 27.94 -3.78
C SER A 236 -3.27 26.56 -3.37
N VAL A 237 -2.80 25.53 -4.07
CA VAL A 237 -3.17 24.14 -3.79
C VAL A 237 -2.62 23.70 -2.43
N LEU A 238 -1.40 24.11 -2.09
CA LEU A 238 -0.78 23.77 -0.81
C LEU A 238 -1.63 24.25 0.39
N VAL A 239 -2.28 25.41 0.29
CA VAL A 239 -3.18 25.94 1.34
C VAL A 239 -4.43 25.07 1.51
N SER A 240 -4.87 24.42 0.43
CA SER A 240 -6.05 23.54 0.41
C SER A 240 -5.69 22.07 0.63
N MET A 241 -4.40 21.75 0.76
CA MET A 241 -3.93 20.40 1.01
C MET A 241 -4.04 20.07 2.50
N VAL A 242 -4.81 19.04 2.82
CA VAL A 242 -4.99 18.55 4.18
C VAL A 242 -4.14 17.31 4.38
N LYS A 243 -3.28 17.34 5.39
CA LYS A 243 -2.52 16.20 5.88
C LYS A 243 -3.37 15.45 6.91
N VAL A 244 -3.47 14.14 6.75
CA VAL A 244 -4.13 13.24 7.68
C VAL A 244 -3.07 12.34 8.30
N MET A 245 -2.93 12.41 9.61
CA MET A 245 -1.90 11.68 10.34
C MET A 245 -2.43 11.11 11.66
N PRO A 246 -2.14 9.85 12.00
CA PRO A 246 -2.51 9.28 13.29
C PRO A 246 -1.77 9.96 14.44
N VAL A 247 -2.48 10.23 15.54
CA VAL A 247 -1.94 10.97 16.69
C VAL A 247 -0.76 10.23 17.34
N ASP A 248 -0.90 8.93 17.55
CA ASP A 248 0.18 8.12 18.14
C ASP A 248 1.39 8.01 17.22
N TYR A 249 1.16 7.95 15.90
CA TYR A 249 2.24 7.89 14.92
C TYR A 249 3.03 9.20 14.89
N LYS A 250 2.32 10.34 14.94
CA LYS A 250 2.92 11.67 15.05
C LYS A 250 3.78 11.81 16.30
N ARG A 251 3.28 11.41 17.48
CA ARG A 251 4.04 11.43 18.74
C ARG A 251 5.36 10.67 18.63
N VAL A 252 5.32 9.46 18.05
CA VAL A 252 6.53 8.65 17.86
C VAL A 252 7.53 9.34 16.90
N LEU A 253 7.06 9.94 15.80
CA LEU A 253 7.95 10.66 14.88
C LEU A 253 8.61 11.87 15.55
N GLU A 254 7.86 12.66 16.31
CA GLU A 254 8.41 13.81 17.04
C GLU A 254 9.44 13.37 18.10
N GLU A 255 9.14 12.31 18.86
CA GLU A 255 10.08 11.75 19.83
C GLU A 255 11.36 11.23 19.17
N THR A 256 11.25 10.53 18.04
CA THR A 256 12.42 10.04 17.30
C THR A 256 13.23 11.17 16.68
N ALA A 257 12.59 12.23 16.15
CA ALA A 257 13.28 13.41 15.63
C ALA A 257 14.02 14.16 16.74
N ASN A 258 13.40 14.33 17.90
CA ASN A 258 14.03 14.96 19.07
C ASN A 258 15.19 14.13 19.61
N ARG A 259 15.06 12.80 19.65
CA ARG A 259 16.17 11.90 20.00
C ARG A 259 17.31 12.00 18.99
N ALA A 260 17.03 11.97 17.69
CA ALA A 260 18.06 12.11 16.66
C ALA A 260 18.81 13.46 16.76
N ALA A 261 18.07 14.56 17.00
CA ALA A 261 18.67 15.87 17.25
C ALA A 261 19.53 15.90 18.52
N ALA A 262 19.06 15.28 19.61
CA ALA A 262 19.83 15.16 20.85
C ALA A 262 21.10 14.30 20.68
N THR A 263 21.02 13.21 19.90
CA THR A 263 22.18 12.34 19.63
C THR A 263 23.22 13.05 18.74
N ALA A 264 22.76 13.81 17.74
CA ALA A 264 23.62 14.65 16.91
C ALA A 264 24.30 15.78 17.71
N HIS A 265 23.66 16.29 18.77
CA HIS A 265 24.30 17.24 19.69
C HIS A 265 25.38 16.61 20.57
N VAL A 266 25.20 15.35 21.00
CA VAL A 266 26.23 14.63 21.79
C VAL A 266 27.44 14.25 20.92
N GLU A 267 27.23 13.80 19.68
CA GLU A 267 28.33 13.50 18.75
C GLU A 267 29.11 14.75 18.29
N ALA A 268 28.46 15.92 18.28
CA ALA A 268 29.13 17.20 18.01
C ALA A 268 29.97 17.70 19.21
N ASP A 269 29.56 17.40 20.44
CA ASP A 269 30.33 17.72 21.66
C ASP A 269 31.48 16.73 21.92
N GLU A 270 31.41 15.48 21.42
CA GLU A 270 32.48 14.48 21.57
C GLU A 270 33.66 14.64 20.59
N GLN A 271 33.59 15.55 19.59
CA GLN A 271 34.72 15.78 18.65
C GLN A 271 35.83 16.69 19.20
N CYS A 272 35.78 17.05 20.48
CA CYS A 272 36.81 17.85 21.15
C CYS A 272 37.22 17.26 22.50
N GLU A 273 37.60 15.98 22.60
CA GLU A 273 38.46 15.53 23.72
C GLU A 273 39.16 14.18 23.40
N THR A 274 40.48 14.14 23.57
CA THR A 274 41.30 12.92 23.39
C THR A 274 41.02 11.89 24.51
N PRO A 275 40.94 10.59 24.21
CA PRO A 275 40.44 9.60 25.15
C PRO A 275 41.48 9.27 26.23
N ASN A 276 41.13 9.55 27.49
CA ASN A 276 41.87 9.06 28.65
C ASN A 276 41.18 7.78 29.16
N ALA A 277 41.90 6.66 29.06
CA ALA A 277 41.39 5.34 29.38
C ALA A 277 40.92 5.23 30.85
N LYS A 278 39.63 5.01 31.06
CA LYS A 278 39.08 4.46 32.31
C LYS A 278 38.52 3.08 32.00
N ILE A 279 39.04 2.10 32.73
CA ILE A 279 38.67 0.69 32.65
C ILE A 279 37.28 0.53 33.27
N GLU A 280 36.31 0.12 32.45
CA GLU A 280 35.00 -0.34 32.93
C GLU A 280 35.12 -1.75 33.54
N PRO A 281 34.49 -2.03 34.69
CA PRO A 281 34.41 -3.40 35.20
C PRO A 281 33.43 -4.23 34.36
N LEU A 282 33.81 -5.47 34.09
CA LEU A 282 33.09 -6.45 33.27
C LEU A 282 31.62 -6.67 33.75
N PRO A 283 30.67 -6.89 32.82
CA PRO A 283 29.30 -7.24 33.18
C PRO A 283 29.23 -8.61 33.86
N VAL A 284 28.40 -8.73 34.89
CA VAL A 284 28.12 -10.00 35.58
C VAL A 284 27.10 -10.81 34.76
N ASP A 285 27.37 -12.11 34.62
CA ASP A 285 26.56 -13.10 33.90
C ASP A 285 25.10 -13.14 34.39
N ILE A 286 24.16 -13.25 33.45
CA ILE A 286 22.70 -13.18 33.68
C ILE A 286 22.05 -14.55 33.97
N GLU A 287 22.83 -15.62 34.11
CA GLU A 287 22.33 -16.94 34.53
C GLU A 287 22.20 -17.06 36.05
N ASP A 288 21.29 -16.30 36.66
CA ASP A 288 20.70 -16.69 37.98
C ASP A 288 19.43 -15.91 38.37
N SER A 289 18.64 -15.46 37.39
CA SER A 289 17.29 -14.92 37.64
C SER A 289 16.24 -15.73 36.91
N ALA A 290 16.14 -17.02 37.27
CA ALA A 290 14.95 -17.80 36.98
C ALA A 290 13.88 -17.49 38.04
N PRO A 291 12.71 -16.94 37.68
CA PRO A 291 11.58 -16.95 38.60
C PRO A 291 11.05 -18.38 38.73
N ASP A 292 10.78 -18.80 39.97
CA ASP A 292 10.28 -20.13 40.34
C ASP A 292 9.04 -20.54 39.52
N ALA A 293 9.03 -21.82 39.11
CA ALA A 293 8.00 -22.45 38.28
C ALA A 293 6.59 -22.52 38.92
N GLU A 294 6.41 -22.01 40.14
CA GLU A 294 5.13 -21.96 40.86
C GLU A 294 4.38 -20.62 40.74
N ALA A 295 5.04 -19.54 40.31
CA ALA A 295 4.39 -18.23 40.13
C ALA A 295 3.63 -18.10 38.78
N ILE A 296 3.94 -18.94 37.79
CA ILE A 296 3.30 -18.89 36.45
C ILE A 296 1.92 -19.57 36.44
N LYS A 297 1.56 -20.34 37.49
CA LYS A 297 0.28 -21.07 37.56
C LYS A 297 -0.90 -20.26 38.13
N GLN A 298 -0.69 -19.05 38.65
CA GLN A 298 -1.76 -18.29 39.31
C GLN A 298 -2.40 -17.15 38.49
N HIS A 299 -1.85 -16.80 37.32
CA HIS A 299 -2.42 -15.75 36.44
C HIS A 299 -3.20 -16.27 35.21
N ALA A 300 -3.65 -17.53 35.23
CA ALA A 300 -4.43 -18.14 34.15
C ALA A 300 -5.91 -18.41 34.52
N VAL A 301 -6.49 -17.62 35.42
CA VAL A 301 -7.85 -17.85 35.92
C VAL A 301 -8.82 -16.77 35.41
N VAL A 302 -9.64 -17.22 34.45
CA VAL A 302 -10.92 -16.67 33.94
C VAL A 302 -10.85 -15.40 33.08
N VAL A 303 -10.65 -15.61 31.77
CA VAL A 303 -11.12 -14.68 30.73
C VAL A 303 -12.44 -15.21 30.18
N ASP A 304 -13.54 -14.52 30.50
CA ASP A 304 -14.88 -14.80 30.00
C ASP A 304 -15.00 -14.40 28.52
N LYS A 305 -15.09 -15.40 27.62
CA LYS A 305 -15.11 -15.21 26.15
C LYS A 305 -16.53 -15.23 25.56
N LEU A 306 -17.54 -14.79 26.31
CA LEU A 306 -18.92 -14.75 25.81
C LEU A 306 -19.53 -13.34 25.92
N ARG A 307 -19.00 -12.40 25.14
CA ARG A 307 -19.74 -11.20 24.75
C ARG A 307 -19.76 -11.07 23.23
N GLY A 308 -20.93 -11.33 22.63
CA GLY A 308 -21.33 -10.74 21.35
C GLY A 308 -21.30 -11.59 20.08
N PHE A 309 -20.79 -12.83 20.08
CA PHE A 309 -20.71 -13.62 18.84
C PHE A 309 -21.85 -14.64 18.70
N MET A 310 -22.66 -14.49 17.64
CA MET A 310 -23.60 -15.53 17.19
C MET A 310 -22.85 -16.80 16.78
N LYS A 311 -23.20 -17.94 17.38
CA LYS A 311 -22.68 -19.25 16.96
C LYS A 311 -23.39 -19.71 15.68
N TYR A 312 -22.69 -19.71 14.56
CA TYR A 312 -23.12 -20.45 13.37
C TYR A 312 -22.84 -21.95 13.57
N LYS A 313 -23.77 -22.82 13.16
CA LYS A 313 -23.51 -24.26 13.08
C LYS A 313 -22.39 -24.49 12.07
N ARG A 314 -21.22 -24.97 12.53
CA ARG A 314 -20.17 -25.47 11.64
C ARG A 314 -20.77 -26.59 10.78
N ARG A 315 -20.72 -26.44 9.45
CA ARG A 315 -20.85 -27.59 8.55
C ARG A 315 -19.67 -28.52 8.86
N GLY A 316 -19.98 -29.71 9.36
CA GLY A 316 -19.00 -30.72 9.69
C GLY A 316 -18.61 -31.47 8.42
N ASP A 317 -17.79 -30.86 7.57
CA ASP A 317 -17.21 -31.59 6.46
C ASP A 317 -16.19 -32.60 7.01
N PRO A 318 -16.27 -33.88 6.62
CA PRO A 318 -15.36 -34.91 7.12
C PRO A 318 -13.92 -34.58 6.72
N TYR A 319 -12.99 -34.75 7.66
CA TYR A 319 -11.57 -34.51 7.43
C TYR A 319 -11.04 -35.32 6.24
N ARG A 320 -10.64 -34.62 5.16
CA ARG A 320 -9.99 -35.23 4.00
C ARG A 320 -8.48 -35.29 4.19
N ASN A 321 -7.89 -36.47 3.94
CA ASN A 321 -6.45 -36.72 4.04
C ASN A 321 -5.63 -35.78 3.11
N PRO A 322 -4.52 -35.18 3.57
CA PRO A 322 -3.68 -34.26 2.78
C PRO A 322 -3.28 -34.76 1.39
N LYS A 323 -3.02 -36.07 1.23
CA LYS A 323 -2.64 -36.66 -0.07
C LYS A 323 -3.76 -36.57 -1.12
N ARG A 324 -5.03 -36.51 -0.70
CA ARG A 324 -6.18 -36.33 -1.61
C ARG A 324 -6.39 -34.86 -1.99
N ARG A 325 -5.99 -33.91 -1.13
CA ARG A 325 -6.11 -32.46 -1.36
C ARG A 325 -5.16 -31.90 -2.43
N ALA A 326 -4.09 -32.62 -2.75
CA ALA A 326 -3.13 -32.20 -3.77
C ALA A 326 -3.77 -32.06 -5.19
N ASN A 327 -4.92 -32.71 -5.43
CA ASN A 327 -5.64 -32.66 -6.70
C ASN A 327 -6.91 -31.78 -6.68
N ASP A 328 -7.21 -31.11 -5.56
CA ASP A 328 -8.42 -30.26 -5.40
C ASP A 328 -8.40 -29.02 -6.31
N TRP A 329 -7.24 -28.65 -6.88
CA TRP A 329 -7.15 -27.55 -7.85
C TRP A 329 -8.05 -27.75 -9.07
N LYS A 330 -8.38 -29.01 -9.43
CA LYS A 330 -9.34 -29.33 -10.52
C LYS A 330 -10.79 -29.06 -10.13
N GLU A 331 -11.15 -29.22 -8.86
CA GLU A 331 -12.50 -28.87 -8.34
C GLU A 331 -12.67 -27.34 -8.27
N ILE A 332 -11.60 -26.59 -7.99
CA ILE A 332 -11.60 -25.12 -7.90
C ILE A 332 -11.56 -24.46 -9.30
N SER A 333 -10.96 -25.13 -10.28
CA SER A 333 -10.82 -24.61 -11.66
C SER A 333 -11.97 -24.99 -12.59
N ALA A 334 -12.86 -25.90 -12.18
CA ALA A 334 -14.07 -26.23 -12.92
C ALA A 334 -15.18 -25.19 -12.68
N ARG A 335 -15.86 -24.80 -13.75
CA ARG A 335 -17.00 -23.87 -13.70
C ARG A 335 -18.15 -24.51 -12.92
N GLN A 336 -18.58 -23.91 -11.82
CA GLN A 336 -19.73 -24.38 -11.04
C GLN A 336 -21.03 -24.21 -11.82
N ASN A 337 -21.93 -25.19 -11.72
CA ASN A 337 -23.26 -25.12 -12.33
C ASN A 337 -24.22 -24.30 -11.44
N PRO A 338 -25.29 -23.71 -12.02
CA PRO A 338 -26.23 -22.87 -11.27
C PRO A 338 -26.96 -23.56 -10.11
N GLU A 339 -26.99 -24.90 -10.09
CA GLU A 339 -27.64 -25.68 -9.04
C GLU A 339 -26.78 -25.83 -7.76
N ASP A 340 -25.46 -25.68 -7.86
CA ASP A 340 -24.53 -25.76 -6.73
C ASP A 340 -24.41 -24.43 -5.95
N LEU A 341 -25.04 -23.36 -6.47
CA LEU A 341 -25.00 -21.98 -5.95
C LEU A 341 -26.19 -21.62 -5.04
N LYS A 342 -26.98 -22.60 -4.56
CA LYS A 342 -28.13 -22.39 -3.66
C LYS A 342 -27.80 -22.50 -2.17
#